data_AF-A0A4Q3V8T5-F1
#
_entry.id   AF-A0A4Q3V8T5-F1
#
_cell.length_a   1.000
_cell.length_b   1.000
_cell.length_c   1.000
_cell.angle_alpha   90.00
_cell.angle_beta   90.00
_cell.angle_gamma   90.00
#
_symmetry.space_group_name_H-M   'P 1'
#
loop_
_entity.id
_entity.type
_entity.pdbx_description
1 polymer ?
#
loop_
_entity_poly.entity_id
_entity_poly.type
_entity_poly.pdbx_seq_one_letter_code
_entity_poly.pdbx_strand_id
1 'polypeptide(L)'
;MFRHTLENVQRTIDLKDDPFKALKNPVKNAGLLMNAWKALPLKVSNPLAGFQEIKISDLPLIKHWPMDGGAFVTLPQVYTEDIEKPGIMNANIGMYRIQLNGNEYTLNEEVGLHYQIHRGIGVHQEKANRKGEPLKVSIFVGGPPAHSVAAVMPLPEGLGEAAFAGLLAGRRFRYGYHNGYCISADADFVITGEVHPGENKPEGPFGDHLGYYSLTHPFPLMKVKAVYAKQNAVWPFTV
;
A
#
# COMPACT_ATOMS: atom_id res chain seq x y z
N MET A 1 1.86 18.49 -9.67
CA MET A 1 1.08 18.16 -8.46
C MET A 1 1.78 18.59 -7.17
N PHE A 2 3.04 18.21 -6.92
CA PHE A 2 3.72 18.42 -5.62
C PHE A 2 4.68 19.62 -5.54
N ARG A 3 4.54 20.63 -6.42
CA ARG A 3 5.54 21.72 -6.54
C ARG A 3 5.80 22.48 -5.23
N HIS A 4 4.77 22.60 -4.37
CA HIS A 4 4.84 23.33 -3.10
C HIS A 4 5.27 22.45 -1.91
N THR A 5 5.23 21.12 -2.05
CA THR A 5 5.60 20.19 -0.98
C THR A 5 6.98 19.57 -1.20
N LEU A 6 7.44 19.45 -2.45
CA LEU A 6 8.70 18.78 -2.79
C LEU A 6 9.93 19.43 -2.14
N GLU A 7 10.03 20.77 -2.16
CA GLU A 7 11.15 21.48 -1.50
C GLU A 7 11.16 21.23 0.02
N ASN A 8 9.98 21.15 0.63
CA ASN A 8 9.85 20.87 2.06
C ASN A 8 10.18 19.41 2.39
N VAL A 9 9.81 18.46 1.52
CA VAL A 9 10.19 17.05 1.63
C VAL A 9 11.71 16.91 1.59
N GLN A 10 12.36 17.51 0.58
CA GLN A 10 13.82 17.45 0.43
C GLN A 10 14.53 17.97 1.68
N ARG A 11 14.14 19.17 2.15
CA ARG A 11 14.73 19.76 3.36
C ARG A 11 14.50 18.90 4.62
N THR A 12 13.36 18.21 4.71
CA THR A 12 13.06 17.32 5.85
C THR A 12 13.94 16.07 5.82
N ILE A 13 14.19 15.51 4.63
CA ILE A 13 15.09 14.36 4.45
C ILE A 13 16.54 14.78 4.74
N ASP A 14 17.01 15.90 4.17
CA ASP A 14 18.38 16.39 4.38
C ASP A 14 18.71 16.65 5.86
N LEU A 15 17.70 17.03 6.65
CA LEU A 15 17.82 17.26 8.10
C LEU A 15 17.85 15.98 8.92
N LYS A 16 17.20 14.92 8.44
CA LYS A 16 17.31 13.59 9.06
C LYS A 16 18.73 13.05 8.91
N ASP A 17 19.33 13.29 7.74
CA ASP A 17 20.70 12.84 7.44
C ASP A 17 21.76 13.69 8.16
N ASP A 18 21.53 15.01 8.33
CA ASP A 18 22.43 15.91 9.06
C ASP A 18 21.65 16.85 10.01
N PRO A 19 21.41 16.41 11.27
CA PRO A 19 20.65 17.20 12.24
C PRO A 19 21.37 18.49 12.67
N PHE A 20 22.68 18.61 12.47
CA PHE A 20 23.42 19.84 12.81
C PHE A 20 23.14 21.00 11.85
N LYS A 21 22.60 20.74 10.65
CA LYS A 21 22.06 21.80 9.76
C LYS A 21 20.86 22.52 10.37
N ALA A 22 20.08 21.87 11.26
CA ALA A 22 18.95 22.51 11.92
C ALA A 22 19.38 23.61 12.90
N LEU A 23 20.53 23.45 13.56
CA LEU A 23 21.02 24.42 14.54
C LEU A 23 21.56 25.71 13.91
N LYS A 24 21.98 25.67 12.64
CA LYS A 24 22.59 26.82 11.96
C LYS A 24 21.58 27.88 11.48
N ASN A 25 20.28 27.57 11.36
CA ASN A 25 19.28 28.50 10.81
C ASN A 25 17.88 28.37 11.46
N PRO A 26 17.70 28.74 12.74
CA PRO A 26 16.49 28.45 13.52
C PRO A 26 15.18 29.02 12.94
N VAL A 27 15.19 30.24 12.39
CA VAL A 27 13.98 30.90 11.83
C VAL A 27 13.51 30.23 10.54
N LYS A 28 14.43 29.77 9.68
CA LYS A 28 14.07 29.00 8.47
C LYS A 28 13.52 27.60 8.80
N ASN A 29 13.77 27.10 10.02
CA ASN A 29 13.41 25.76 10.45
C ASN A 29 12.07 25.68 11.21
N ALA A 30 11.43 26.80 11.53
CA ALA A 30 10.10 26.81 12.14
C ALA A 30 9.04 26.15 11.23
N GLY A 31 9.09 26.40 9.92
CA GLY A 31 8.24 25.72 8.93
C GLY A 31 8.53 24.22 8.79
N LEU A 32 9.76 23.80 9.11
CA LEU A 32 10.17 22.40 9.06
C LEU A 32 9.59 21.58 10.21
N LEU A 33 9.42 22.15 11.41
CA LEU A 33 8.70 21.47 12.50
C LEU A 33 7.23 21.19 12.13
N MET A 34 6.56 22.16 11.51
CA MET A 34 5.19 21.99 11.03
C MET A 34 5.10 20.95 9.90
N ASN A 35 6.13 20.85 9.06
CA ASN A 35 6.20 19.82 8.01
C ASN A 35 6.54 18.44 8.59
N ALA A 36 7.47 18.33 9.52
CA ALA A 36 7.80 17.09 10.21
C ALA A 36 6.58 16.52 10.96
N TRP A 37 5.72 17.37 11.51
CA TRP A 37 4.45 16.93 12.10
C TRP A 37 3.52 16.23 11.09
N LYS A 38 3.59 16.61 9.80
CA LYS A 38 2.82 15.95 8.73
C LYS A 38 3.35 14.57 8.38
N ALA A 39 4.60 14.27 8.73
CA ALA A 39 5.19 12.93 8.60
C ALA A 39 4.61 11.94 9.61
N LEU A 40 4.00 12.39 10.70
CA LEU A 40 3.39 11.50 11.67
C LEU A 40 2.02 11.05 11.15
N PRO A 41 1.76 9.75 10.92
CA PRO A 41 0.43 9.28 10.56
C PRO A 41 -0.60 9.67 11.63
N LEU A 42 -1.84 9.94 11.21
CA LEU A 42 -2.94 10.32 12.07
C LEU A 42 -3.90 9.13 12.24
N LYS A 43 -3.93 8.56 13.45
CA LYS A 43 -4.91 7.53 13.78
C LYS A 43 -6.29 8.18 13.99
N VAL A 44 -7.28 7.79 13.20
CA VAL A 44 -8.68 8.22 13.32
C VAL A 44 -9.50 7.23 14.14
N SER A 45 -10.56 7.70 14.80
CA SER A 45 -11.42 6.86 15.65
C SER A 45 -12.31 5.92 14.84
N ASN A 46 -12.89 6.40 13.74
CA ASN A 46 -13.69 5.60 12.81
C ASN A 46 -13.02 5.59 11.42
N PRO A 47 -12.15 4.61 11.13
CA PRO A 47 -11.46 4.55 9.84
C PRO A 47 -12.36 4.14 8.66
N LEU A 48 -13.52 3.54 8.93
CA LEU A 48 -14.52 3.16 7.92
C LEU A 48 -15.58 4.26 7.69
N ALA A 49 -15.40 5.45 8.24
CA ALA A 49 -16.32 6.56 8.00
C ALA A 49 -16.46 6.86 6.50
N GLY A 50 -17.67 6.70 5.96
CA GLY A 50 -17.98 6.89 4.54
C GLY A 50 -17.71 5.69 3.63
N PHE A 51 -17.26 4.56 4.18
CA PHE A 51 -17.14 3.30 3.46
C PHE A 51 -18.42 2.46 3.56
N GLN A 52 -18.66 1.65 2.54
CA GLN A 52 -19.63 0.57 2.50
C GLN A 52 -18.90 -0.73 2.23
N GLU A 53 -19.34 -1.81 2.87
CA GLU A 53 -18.83 -3.15 2.59
C GLU A 53 -19.41 -3.65 1.26
N ILE A 54 -18.54 -4.13 0.39
CA ILE A 54 -18.85 -4.65 -0.95
C ILE A 54 -18.10 -5.96 -1.17
N LYS A 55 -18.20 -6.52 -2.38
CA LYS A 55 -17.46 -7.72 -2.78
C LYS A 55 -16.42 -7.40 -3.86
N ILE A 56 -15.47 -8.31 -4.09
CA ILE A 56 -14.49 -8.18 -5.19
C ILE A 56 -15.20 -8.07 -6.54
N SER A 57 -16.30 -8.81 -6.71
CA SER A 57 -17.16 -8.76 -7.91
C SER A 57 -17.83 -7.41 -8.16
N ASP A 58 -17.92 -6.53 -7.16
CA ASP A 58 -18.44 -5.17 -7.31
C ASP A 58 -17.34 -4.16 -7.71
N LEU A 59 -16.07 -4.56 -7.67
CA LEU A 59 -14.94 -3.73 -8.11
C LEU A 59 -14.87 -3.66 -9.64
N PRO A 60 -14.21 -2.64 -10.21
CA PRO A 60 -13.87 -2.64 -11.63
C PRO A 60 -12.89 -3.78 -11.96
N LEU A 61 -13.42 -4.89 -12.46
CA LEU A 61 -12.67 -6.07 -12.90
C LEU A 61 -12.01 -5.84 -14.27
N ILE A 62 -11.10 -4.88 -14.33
CA ILE A 62 -10.43 -4.46 -15.57
C ILE A 62 -9.39 -5.50 -16.00
N LYS A 63 -9.61 -6.10 -17.16
CA LYS A 63 -8.63 -6.88 -17.92
C LYS A 63 -7.91 -5.93 -18.88
N HIS A 64 -6.62 -5.69 -18.67
CA HIS A 64 -5.88 -4.64 -19.39
C HIS A 64 -5.50 -5.07 -20.80
N TRP A 65 -5.12 -6.34 -20.95
CA TRP A 65 -4.73 -6.92 -22.23
C TRP A 65 -5.52 -8.20 -22.56
N PRO A 66 -5.74 -8.53 -23.85
CA PRO A 66 -6.57 -9.66 -24.25
C PRO A 66 -6.17 -11.01 -23.62
N MET A 67 -4.87 -11.25 -23.43
CA MET A 67 -4.38 -12.53 -22.91
C MET A 67 -4.17 -12.55 -21.40
N ASP A 68 -4.43 -11.46 -20.67
CA ASP A 68 -4.24 -11.44 -19.21
C ASP A 68 -5.01 -12.61 -18.52
N GLY A 69 -4.43 -13.17 -17.46
CA GLY A 69 -5.04 -14.28 -16.70
C GLY A 69 -6.34 -13.92 -15.97
N GLY A 70 -6.61 -12.62 -15.82
CA GLY A 70 -7.80 -12.09 -15.16
C GLY A 70 -7.77 -10.56 -15.08
N ALA A 71 -8.56 -10.01 -14.16
CA ALA A 71 -8.57 -8.59 -13.85
C ALA A 71 -7.46 -8.23 -12.86
N PHE A 72 -6.82 -7.07 -13.07
CA PHE A 72 -5.68 -6.64 -12.27
C PHE A 72 -5.83 -5.25 -11.68
N VAL A 73 -5.44 -5.12 -10.41
CA VAL A 73 -5.15 -3.82 -9.78
C VAL A 73 -3.71 -3.44 -10.10
N THR A 74 -3.52 -2.34 -10.84
CA THR A 74 -2.20 -1.91 -11.31
C THR A 74 -1.57 -0.76 -10.51
N LEU A 75 -2.36 -0.03 -9.72
CA LEU A 75 -1.87 1.00 -8.78
C LEU A 75 -2.21 0.72 -7.30
N PRO A 76 -2.05 -0.53 -6.80
CA PRO A 76 -2.35 -0.85 -5.41
C PRO A 76 -1.29 -0.28 -4.46
N GLN A 77 -1.72 0.06 -3.25
CA GLN A 77 -0.86 0.36 -2.11
C GLN A 77 -1.03 -0.79 -1.11
N VAL A 78 -0.16 -1.79 -1.17
CA VAL A 78 -0.24 -3.01 -0.34
C VAL A 78 0.45 -2.75 0.99
N TYR A 79 -0.35 -2.71 2.05
CA TYR A 79 0.05 -2.49 3.42
C TYR A 79 0.24 -3.81 4.17
N THR A 80 1.39 -3.95 4.85
CA THR A 80 1.66 -5.04 5.77
C THR A 80 2.46 -4.54 6.97
N GLU A 81 2.31 -5.19 8.12
CA GLU A 81 3.09 -4.93 9.32
C GLU A 81 3.99 -6.12 9.65
N ASP A 82 5.14 -5.83 10.25
CA ASP A 82 5.97 -6.85 10.87
C ASP A 82 5.23 -7.49 12.06
N ILE A 83 5.06 -8.81 12.01
CA ILE A 83 4.39 -9.58 13.06
C ILE A 83 5.12 -9.55 14.42
N GLU A 84 6.40 -9.18 14.44
CA GLU A 84 7.18 -9.00 15.67
C GLU A 84 7.13 -7.56 16.20
N LYS A 85 6.87 -6.59 15.31
CA LYS A 85 6.89 -5.15 15.62
C LYS A 85 5.73 -4.44 14.91
N PRO A 86 4.47 -4.77 15.27
CA PRO A 86 3.32 -4.20 14.60
C PRO A 86 3.24 -2.68 14.77
N GLY A 87 2.51 -2.05 13.87
CA GLY A 87 2.25 -0.61 13.86
C GLY A 87 2.72 0.08 12.58
N ILE A 88 1.97 1.11 12.18
CA ILE A 88 2.17 1.88 10.95
C ILE A 88 3.58 2.46 10.75
N MET A 89 4.33 2.70 11.81
CA MET A 89 5.70 3.24 11.71
C MET A 89 6.72 2.19 11.24
N ASN A 90 6.41 0.91 11.42
CA ASN A 90 7.22 -0.22 10.96
C ASN A 90 6.55 -0.97 9.79
N ALA A 91 5.45 -0.42 9.27
CA ALA A 91 4.73 -1.03 8.17
C ALA A 91 5.49 -0.83 6.86
N ASN A 92 5.23 -1.73 5.91
CA ASN A 92 5.59 -1.55 4.51
C ASN A 92 4.34 -1.20 3.72
N ILE A 93 4.45 -0.21 2.83
CA ILE A 93 3.43 0.07 1.81
C ILE A 93 4.10 -0.07 0.45
N GLY A 94 3.80 -1.13 -0.29
CA GLY A 94 4.42 -1.39 -1.59
C GLY A 94 3.41 -1.49 -2.73
N MET A 95 3.84 -1.14 -3.94
CA MET A 95 3.04 -1.34 -5.15
C MET A 95 3.31 -2.71 -5.77
N TYR A 96 2.43 -3.66 -5.47
CA TYR A 96 2.48 -5.05 -5.94
C TYR A 96 1.18 -5.37 -6.65
N ARG A 97 1.23 -5.73 -7.95
CA ARG A 97 0.00 -5.97 -8.73
C ARG A 97 -0.84 -7.08 -8.10
N ILE A 98 -2.16 -6.92 -8.19
CA ILE A 98 -3.13 -7.83 -7.57
C ILE A 98 -4.01 -8.43 -8.65
N GLN A 99 -4.07 -9.77 -8.75
CA GLN A 99 -5.02 -10.45 -9.61
C GLN A 99 -6.32 -10.68 -8.86
N LEU A 100 -7.40 -10.02 -9.28
CA LEU A 100 -8.69 -10.06 -8.58
C LEU A 100 -9.51 -11.31 -8.88
N ASN A 101 -9.33 -11.92 -10.05
CA ASN A 101 -10.08 -13.09 -10.51
C ASN A 101 -9.33 -13.86 -11.60
N GLY A 102 -9.97 -14.89 -12.14
CA GLY A 102 -9.40 -15.75 -13.18
C GLY A 102 -8.45 -16.79 -12.60
N ASN A 103 -7.85 -17.60 -13.47
CA ASN A 103 -7.08 -18.78 -13.10
C ASN A 103 -7.83 -19.65 -12.07
N GLU A 104 -7.18 -19.97 -10.95
CA GLU A 104 -7.71 -20.82 -9.88
C GLU A 104 -8.23 -20.02 -8.67
N TYR A 105 -8.33 -18.69 -8.78
CA TYR A 105 -8.81 -17.83 -7.70
C TYR A 105 -10.34 -17.89 -7.59
N THR A 106 -10.83 -18.16 -6.38
CA THR A 106 -12.25 -18.16 -6.05
C THR A 106 -12.73 -16.72 -5.87
N LEU A 107 -13.57 -16.24 -6.79
CA LEU A 107 -14.06 -14.86 -6.81
C LEU A 107 -14.73 -14.49 -5.47
N ASN A 108 -14.37 -13.32 -4.93
CA ASN A 108 -14.78 -12.78 -3.61
C ASN A 108 -14.09 -13.40 -2.39
N GLU A 109 -13.39 -14.51 -2.54
CA GLU A 109 -12.71 -15.19 -1.44
C GLU A 109 -11.19 -15.07 -1.54
N GLU A 110 -10.66 -14.92 -2.74
CA GLU A 110 -9.26 -15.12 -3.04
C GLU A 110 -8.75 -14.15 -4.10
N VAL A 111 -7.56 -13.60 -3.90
CA VAL A 111 -6.85 -12.77 -4.89
C VAL A 111 -5.36 -13.10 -4.93
N GLY A 112 -4.74 -12.94 -6.10
CA GLY A 112 -3.31 -13.15 -6.29
C GLY A 112 -2.50 -11.92 -5.91
N LEU A 113 -1.39 -12.12 -5.17
CA LEU A 113 -0.54 -11.05 -4.69
C LEU A 113 0.88 -11.20 -5.24
N HIS A 114 1.23 -10.41 -6.25
CA HIS A 114 2.52 -10.52 -6.94
C HIS A 114 3.57 -9.59 -6.30
N TYR A 115 4.30 -10.09 -5.30
CA TYR A 115 5.49 -9.41 -4.77
C TYR A 115 6.75 -10.26 -4.90
N GLN A 116 7.91 -9.60 -4.84
CA GLN A 116 9.22 -10.23 -4.82
C GLN A 116 9.69 -10.43 -3.38
N ILE A 117 10.35 -11.57 -3.11
CA ILE A 117 10.79 -11.98 -1.76
C ILE A 117 11.72 -10.99 -1.04
N HIS A 118 12.45 -10.16 -1.78
CA HIS A 118 13.41 -9.19 -1.22
C HIS A 118 12.79 -7.81 -0.92
N ARG A 119 11.48 -7.63 -1.15
CA ARG A 119 10.76 -6.39 -0.83
C ARG A 119 10.26 -6.41 0.61
N GLY A 120 9.85 -5.26 1.13
CA GLY A 120 9.42 -5.11 2.54
C GLY A 120 8.37 -6.16 2.95
N ILE A 121 7.35 -6.36 2.13
CA ILE A 121 6.35 -7.42 2.34
C ILE A 121 6.95 -8.84 2.40
N GLY A 122 8.00 -9.13 1.62
CA GLY A 122 8.66 -10.43 1.62
C GLY A 122 9.33 -10.73 2.96
N VAL A 123 9.94 -9.72 3.58
CA VAL A 123 10.50 -9.82 4.94
C VAL A 123 9.40 -10.07 5.97
N HIS A 124 8.25 -9.38 5.86
CA HIS A 124 7.12 -9.61 6.75
C HIS A 124 6.52 -11.01 6.59
N GLN A 125 6.36 -11.48 5.35
CA GLN A 125 5.88 -12.83 5.07
C GLN A 125 6.86 -13.89 5.59
N GLU A 126 8.16 -13.71 5.41
CA GLU A 126 9.15 -14.66 5.91
C GLU A 126 9.04 -14.84 7.43
N LYS A 127 8.91 -13.74 8.18
CA LYS A 127 8.71 -13.78 9.63
C LYS A 127 7.40 -14.45 10.03
N ALA A 128 6.30 -14.13 9.33
CA ALA A 128 5.01 -14.77 9.55
C ALA A 128 5.08 -16.29 9.29
N ASN A 129 5.73 -16.70 8.20
CA ASN A 129 5.96 -18.10 7.84
C ASN A 129 6.77 -18.85 8.91
N ARG A 130 7.83 -18.23 9.45
CA ARG A 130 8.64 -18.84 10.53
C ARG A 130 7.84 -19.06 11.80
N LYS A 131 6.84 -18.22 12.08
CA LYS A 131 5.92 -18.37 13.22
C LYS A 131 4.73 -19.29 12.93
N GLY A 132 4.51 -19.68 11.67
CA GLY A 132 3.33 -20.43 11.26
C GLY A 132 2.02 -19.64 11.33
N GLU A 133 2.10 -18.30 11.33
CA GLU A 133 0.95 -17.40 11.44
C GLU A 133 0.65 -16.74 10.08
N PRO A 134 -0.62 -16.43 9.76
CA PRO A 134 -0.95 -15.70 8.54
C PRO A 134 -0.47 -14.25 8.60
N LEU A 135 0.09 -13.76 7.49
CA LEU A 135 0.39 -12.34 7.34
C LEU A 135 -0.91 -11.58 7.04
N LYS A 136 -1.25 -10.59 7.87
CA LYS A 136 -2.36 -9.67 7.59
C LYS A 136 -1.96 -8.66 6.54
N VAL A 137 -2.80 -8.51 5.52
CA VAL A 137 -2.58 -7.61 4.39
C VAL A 137 -3.78 -6.68 4.24
N SER A 138 -3.52 -5.44 3.87
CA SER A 138 -4.54 -4.48 3.48
C SER A 138 -4.13 -3.79 2.19
N ILE A 139 -4.95 -3.88 1.15
CA ILE A 139 -4.68 -3.30 -0.16
C ILE A 139 -5.51 -2.03 -0.26
N PHE A 140 -4.85 -0.88 -0.35
CA PHE A 140 -5.52 0.40 -0.58
C PHE A 140 -5.48 0.75 -2.07
N VAL A 141 -6.61 1.24 -2.60
CA VAL A 141 -6.70 1.72 -3.98
C VAL A 141 -7.31 3.12 -3.96
N GLY A 142 -6.74 4.02 -4.76
CA GLY A 142 -7.14 5.43 -4.79
C GLY A 142 -6.63 6.25 -3.61
N GLY A 143 -7.38 7.30 -3.28
CA GLY A 143 -7.00 8.34 -2.33
C GLY A 143 -6.02 9.37 -2.90
N PRO A 144 -5.32 10.13 -2.04
CA PRO A 144 -4.36 11.13 -2.48
C PRO A 144 -3.27 10.52 -3.35
N PRO A 145 -2.93 11.12 -4.52
CA PRO A 145 -1.88 10.59 -5.40
C PRO A 145 -0.52 10.42 -4.72
N ALA A 146 -0.24 11.20 -3.67
CA ALA A 146 0.96 11.06 -2.85
C ALA A 146 1.11 9.65 -2.23
N HIS A 147 0.01 8.93 -1.98
CA HIS A 147 0.05 7.61 -1.39
C HIS A 147 0.54 6.55 -2.38
N SER A 148 0.00 6.54 -3.61
CA SER A 148 0.49 5.66 -4.67
C SER A 148 1.94 5.98 -5.05
N VAL A 149 2.33 7.26 -5.05
CA VAL A 149 3.73 7.66 -5.23
C VAL A 149 4.59 7.12 -4.09
N ALA A 150 4.18 7.28 -2.83
CA ALA A 150 4.93 6.75 -1.70
C ALA A 150 5.15 5.23 -1.77
N ALA A 151 4.17 4.48 -2.28
CA ALA A 151 4.23 3.02 -2.38
C ALA A 151 5.23 2.49 -3.43
N VAL A 152 5.70 3.33 -4.37
CA VAL A 152 6.68 2.94 -5.41
C VAL A 152 8.07 3.52 -5.17
N MET A 153 8.19 4.54 -4.31
CA MET A 153 9.45 5.25 -4.11
C MET A 153 10.47 4.41 -3.33
N PRO A 154 11.75 4.35 -3.77
CA PRO A 154 12.82 3.79 -2.98
C PRO A 154 13.20 4.78 -1.87
N LEU A 155 12.60 4.64 -0.69
CA LEU A 155 12.82 5.56 0.43
C LEU A 155 14.09 5.23 1.22
N PRO A 156 14.75 6.25 1.82
CA PRO A 156 15.83 6.03 2.77
C PRO A 156 15.40 5.20 3.99
N GLU A 157 16.36 4.50 4.59
CA GLU A 157 16.10 3.68 5.77
C GLU A 157 15.49 4.51 6.92
N GLY A 158 14.50 3.92 7.59
CA GLY A 158 13.77 4.55 8.69
C GLY A 158 12.84 5.69 8.28
N LEU A 159 12.58 5.93 6.99
CA LEU A 159 11.49 6.80 6.53
C LEU A 159 10.40 5.92 5.91
N GLY A 160 9.39 5.59 6.71
CA GLY A 160 8.27 4.74 6.26
C GLY A 160 7.39 5.44 5.20
N GLU A 161 6.75 4.65 4.36
CA GLU A 161 5.96 5.13 3.23
C GLU A 161 4.74 5.95 3.66
N ALA A 162 4.10 5.60 4.78
CA ALA A 162 3.01 6.40 5.35
C ALA A 162 3.46 7.81 5.77
N ALA A 163 4.67 7.93 6.32
CA ALA A 163 5.24 9.20 6.72
C ALA A 163 5.60 10.05 5.50
N PHE A 164 6.24 9.44 4.51
CA PHE A 164 6.56 10.09 3.25
C PHE A 164 5.31 10.53 2.48
N ALA A 165 4.27 9.69 2.43
CA ALA A 165 2.97 10.02 1.85
C ALA A 165 2.38 11.28 2.48
N GLY A 166 2.44 11.38 3.82
CA GLY A 166 1.93 12.55 4.53
C GLY A 166 2.71 13.84 4.26
N LEU A 167 4.04 13.74 4.22
CA LEU A 167 4.92 14.85 3.85
C LEU A 167 4.64 15.34 2.43
N LEU A 168 4.59 14.41 1.47
CA LEU A 168 4.38 14.71 0.05
C LEU A 168 2.98 15.28 -0.21
N ALA A 169 1.96 14.75 0.47
CA ALA A 169 0.58 15.25 0.43
C ALA A 169 0.42 16.62 1.11
N GLY A 170 1.39 17.04 1.95
CA GLY A 170 1.26 18.24 2.76
C GLY A 170 0.22 18.12 3.88
N ARG A 171 -0.23 16.91 4.20
CA ARG A 171 -1.17 16.57 5.29
C ARG A 171 -0.89 15.15 5.79
N ARG A 172 -1.18 14.87 7.06
CA ARG A 172 -0.95 13.56 7.67
C ARG A 172 -1.72 12.44 6.95
N PHE A 173 -1.07 11.29 6.78
CA PHE A 173 -1.71 10.04 6.32
C PHE A 173 -2.71 9.57 7.37
N ARG A 174 -3.99 9.43 7.01
CA ARG A 174 -5.04 9.05 7.98
C ARG A 174 -5.33 7.56 7.93
N TYR A 175 -5.30 6.92 9.08
CA TYR A 175 -5.48 5.48 9.20
C TYR A 175 -6.22 5.10 10.47
N GLY A 176 -6.69 3.86 10.56
CA GLY A 176 -7.13 3.24 11.80
C GLY A 176 -7.14 1.73 11.65
N TYR A 177 -7.63 1.02 12.66
CA TYR A 177 -7.76 -0.43 12.59
C TYR A 177 -9.22 -0.84 12.71
N HIS A 178 -9.62 -1.82 11.90
CA HIS A 178 -10.93 -2.46 11.99
C HIS A 178 -10.75 -3.97 11.85
N ASN A 179 -11.32 -4.75 12.77
CA ASN A 179 -11.16 -6.20 12.84
C ASN A 179 -9.69 -6.69 12.76
N GLY A 180 -8.77 -5.89 13.29
CA GLY A 180 -7.33 -6.20 13.30
C GLY A 180 -6.60 -5.96 11.98
N TYR A 181 -7.21 -5.32 10.99
CA TYR A 181 -6.58 -4.87 9.74
C TYR A 181 -6.41 -3.36 9.73
N CYS A 182 -5.35 -2.86 9.10
CA CYS A 182 -5.14 -1.43 8.93
C CYS A 182 -6.01 -0.92 7.78
N ILE A 183 -6.72 0.18 8.03
CA ILE A 183 -7.61 0.81 7.07
C ILE A 183 -7.08 2.22 6.81
N SER A 184 -6.77 2.53 5.55
CA SER A 184 -6.52 3.90 5.11
C SER A 184 -7.84 4.64 4.99
N ALA A 185 -8.08 5.61 5.88
CA ALA A 185 -9.29 6.45 5.83
C ALA A 185 -9.28 7.40 4.61
N ASP A 186 -8.14 7.50 3.94
CA ASP A 186 -7.93 8.32 2.75
C ASP A 186 -8.18 7.58 1.45
N ALA A 187 -8.12 6.25 1.43
CA ALA A 187 -8.31 5.44 0.22
C ALA A 187 -9.74 5.50 -0.30
N ASP A 188 -9.93 5.18 -1.58
CA ASP A 188 -11.24 5.03 -2.21
C ASP A 188 -11.78 3.61 -1.99
N PHE A 189 -10.88 2.61 -2.04
CA PHE A 189 -11.18 1.21 -1.76
C PHE A 189 -10.15 0.61 -0.81
N VAL A 190 -10.59 -0.35 0.01
CA VAL A 190 -9.73 -1.15 0.89
C VAL A 190 -10.13 -2.62 0.79
N ILE A 191 -9.20 -3.49 0.44
CA ILE A 191 -9.37 -4.95 0.50
C ILE A 191 -8.52 -5.46 1.66
N THR A 192 -9.12 -6.17 2.62
CA THR A 192 -8.37 -6.78 3.73
C THR A 192 -8.34 -8.30 3.58
N GLY A 193 -7.25 -8.91 4.03
CA GLY A 193 -7.08 -10.35 3.89
C GLY A 193 -5.86 -10.90 4.62
N GLU A 194 -5.66 -12.19 4.43
CA GLU A 194 -4.60 -12.97 5.07
C GLU A 194 -3.84 -13.80 4.04
N VAL A 195 -2.52 -13.82 4.14
CA VAL A 195 -1.64 -14.66 3.32
C VAL A 195 -1.04 -15.73 4.24
N HIS A 196 -1.45 -16.97 4.03
CA HIS A 196 -1.01 -18.10 4.84
C HIS A 196 0.33 -18.67 4.34
N PRO A 197 1.16 -19.23 5.23
CA PRO A 197 2.42 -19.84 4.84
C PRO A 197 2.24 -20.97 3.80
N GLY A 198 2.90 -20.83 2.65
CA GLY A 198 2.94 -21.84 1.60
C GLY A 198 1.71 -21.89 0.68
N GLU A 199 0.68 -21.08 0.92
CA GLU A 199 -0.50 -21.02 0.07
C GLU A 199 -0.26 -20.13 -1.16
N ASN A 200 -0.02 -20.77 -2.31
CA ASN A 200 0.23 -20.09 -3.58
C ASN A 200 -0.76 -20.59 -4.65
N LYS A 201 -1.08 -19.72 -5.61
CA LYS A 201 -1.91 -20.03 -6.79
C LYS A 201 -1.29 -19.40 -8.05
N PRO A 202 -1.60 -19.93 -9.25
CA PRO A 202 -1.11 -19.36 -10.50
C PRO A 202 -1.63 -17.93 -10.74
N GLU A 203 -0.72 -16.97 -10.80
CA GLU A 203 -0.97 -15.58 -11.21
C GLU A 203 -0.44 -15.35 -12.63
N GLY A 204 -1.09 -14.46 -13.38
CA GLY A 204 -0.75 -14.17 -14.77
C GLY A 204 -1.40 -15.15 -15.77
N PRO A 205 -1.08 -15.06 -17.07
CA PRO A 205 -0.08 -14.16 -17.65
C PRO A 205 -0.53 -12.69 -17.55
N PHE A 206 0.42 -11.77 -17.71
CA PHE A 206 0.15 -10.32 -17.59
C PHE A 206 1.04 -9.55 -18.57
N GLY A 207 0.47 -8.61 -19.33
CA GLY A 207 1.24 -7.71 -20.19
C GLY A 207 2.17 -6.83 -19.37
N ASP A 208 3.49 -6.97 -19.52
CA ASP A 208 4.48 -6.27 -18.72
C ASP A 208 5.09 -5.05 -19.43
N HIS A 209 5.91 -4.33 -18.67
CA HIS A 209 6.60 -3.12 -19.09
C HIS A 209 7.60 -3.30 -20.26
N LEU A 210 7.92 -4.55 -20.64
CA LEU A 210 8.77 -4.85 -21.81
C LEU A 210 7.95 -5.01 -23.10
N GLY A 211 6.62 -4.98 -23.02
CA GLY A 211 5.72 -5.18 -24.16
C GLY A 211 5.45 -6.66 -24.47
N TYR A 212 5.76 -7.56 -23.55
CA TYR A 212 5.48 -9.00 -23.66
C TYR A 212 4.58 -9.47 -22.53
N TYR A 213 4.01 -10.67 -22.67
CA TYR A 213 3.31 -11.30 -21.57
C TYR A 213 4.31 -12.00 -20.66
N SER A 214 4.36 -11.56 -19.40
CA SER A 214 4.92 -12.36 -18.32
C SER A 214 4.12 -13.66 -18.20
N LEU A 215 4.81 -14.79 -18.05
CA LEU A 215 4.19 -16.11 -17.95
C LEU A 215 3.46 -16.30 -16.62
N THR A 216 2.58 -17.30 -16.59
CA THR A 216 1.91 -17.74 -15.37
C THR A 216 2.91 -18.39 -14.41
N HIS A 217 2.90 -17.94 -13.15
CA HIS A 217 3.75 -18.48 -12.09
C HIS A 217 3.00 -18.54 -10.76
N PRO A 218 3.41 -19.44 -9.83
CA PRO A 218 2.81 -19.47 -8.51
C PRO A 218 3.21 -18.24 -7.70
N PHE A 219 2.22 -17.51 -7.21
CA PHE A 219 2.39 -16.38 -6.29
C PHE A 219 1.52 -16.57 -5.04
N PRO A 220 1.86 -15.89 -3.93
CA PRO A 220 1.06 -15.91 -2.72
C PRO A 220 -0.40 -15.58 -2.98
N LEU A 221 -1.26 -16.41 -2.41
CA LEU A 221 -2.69 -16.20 -2.38
C LEU A 221 -3.05 -15.40 -1.14
N MET A 222 -3.85 -14.34 -1.31
CA MET A 222 -4.52 -13.67 -0.21
C MET A 222 -5.97 -14.14 -0.10
N LYS A 223 -6.34 -14.68 1.07
CA LYS A 223 -7.73 -14.96 1.45
C LYS A 223 -8.40 -13.66 1.89
N VAL A 224 -9.36 -13.20 1.12
CA VAL A 224 -10.12 -11.96 1.35
C VAL A 224 -11.01 -12.11 2.58
N LYS A 225 -11.05 -11.05 3.40
CA LYS A 225 -11.87 -10.98 4.61
C LYS A 225 -12.96 -9.94 4.48
N ALA A 226 -12.66 -8.79 3.90
CA ALA A 226 -13.63 -7.75 3.62
C ALA A 226 -13.14 -6.85 2.49
N VAL A 227 -14.08 -6.24 1.78
CA VAL A 227 -13.81 -5.20 0.79
C VAL A 227 -14.67 -3.99 1.14
N TYR A 228 -14.07 -2.81 1.15
CA TYR A 228 -14.74 -1.57 1.46
C TYR A 228 -14.56 -0.58 0.32
N ALA A 229 -15.61 0.16 -0.01
CA ALA A 229 -15.58 1.24 -1.00
C ALA A 229 -16.28 2.50 -0.48
N LYS A 230 -15.76 3.67 -0.83
CA LYS A 230 -16.48 4.93 -0.61
C LYS A 230 -17.57 5.13 -1.67
N GLN A 231 -18.58 5.92 -1.32
CA GLN A 231 -19.52 6.41 -2.31
C GLN A 231 -18.80 7.31 -3.34
N ASN A 232 -19.10 7.12 -4.62
CA ASN A 232 -18.43 7.80 -5.74
C ASN A 232 -16.91 7.63 -5.76
N ALA A 233 -16.42 6.49 -5.24
CA ALA A 233 -15.02 6.11 -5.25
C ALA A 233 -14.45 6.06 -6.67
N VAL A 234 -13.22 6.54 -6.83
CA VAL A 234 -12.50 6.53 -8.11
C VAL A 234 -11.54 5.36 -8.14
N TRP A 235 -11.58 4.57 -9.22
CA TRP A 235 -10.67 3.44 -9.44
C TRP A 235 -9.53 3.84 -10.37
N PRO A 236 -8.36 4.26 -9.85
CA PRO A 236 -7.20 4.55 -10.68
C PRO A 236 -6.60 3.25 -11.24
N PHE A 237 -6.25 3.27 -12.52
CA PHE A 237 -5.50 2.20 -13.17
C PHE A 237 -4.47 2.79 -14.16
N THR A 238 -3.46 1.97 -14.46
CA THR A 238 -2.52 2.14 -15.57
C THR A 238 -2.43 0.82 -16.34
N VAL A 239 -1.97 0.88 -17.59
CA VAL A 239 -1.65 -0.28 -18.44
C VAL A 239 -0.15 -0.40 -18.67
#